data_AF-A0A433TAL0-F1
#
_entry.id   AF-A0A433TAL0-F1
#
_cell.length_a   1.000
_cell.length_b   1.000
_cell.length_c   1.000
_cell.angle_alpha   90.00
_cell.angle_beta   90.00
_cell.angle_gamma   90.00
#
_symmetry.space_group_name_H-M   'P 1'
#
loop_
_entity.id
_entity.type
_entity.pdbx_description
1 polymer ?
#
loop_
_entity_poly.entity_id
_entity_poly.type
_entity_poly.pdbx_seq_one_letter_code
_entity_poly.pdbx_strand_id
1 'polypeptide(L)'
;MFTFCVDRPSDQKSVSRQDCSYGVAGETDHYHNSGRIDFGDNIKGLANPWKVRFGRLHEKQVMLVVRTRDDDLFGADHMATWGMTLTETVYPTESESKYETRRMRSGSHLMVFDIKIYCIEDTYGWDCSRKCVPTDNADGHYDCDKSNGNKICHTGWTGSNCNEDKDECALGFCAHGDCKNLKGDYYCHCHENYSG
;
A
#
# COMPACT_ATOMS: atom_id res chain seq x y z
N MET A 1 29.68 -7.61 1.66
CA MET A 1 28.78 -6.49 1.31
C MET A 1 27.40 -7.02 0.94
N PHE A 2 26.35 -6.20 1.06
CA PHE A 2 24.98 -6.54 0.69
C PHE A 2 24.47 -5.61 -0.41
N THR A 3 23.60 -6.12 -1.27
CA THR A 3 22.79 -5.34 -2.21
C THR A 3 21.36 -5.86 -2.16
N PHE A 4 20.39 -4.95 -2.05
CA PHE A 4 18.97 -5.28 -1.98
C PHE A 4 18.26 -4.78 -3.24
N CYS A 5 17.28 -5.54 -3.72
CA CYS A 5 16.51 -5.24 -4.92
C CYS A 5 15.05 -5.63 -4.69
N VAL A 6 14.14 -4.73 -5.00
CA VAL A 6 12.70 -4.98 -5.02
C VAL A 6 12.27 -5.02 -6.48
N ASP A 7 11.71 -6.15 -6.90
CA ASP A 7 11.37 -6.42 -8.29
C ASP A 7 10.00 -7.12 -8.40
N ARG A 8 9.54 -7.32 -9.63
CA ARG A 8 8.37 -8.15 -9.93
C ARG A 8 8.67 -9.63 -9.61
N PRO A 9 7.64 -10.43 -9.30
CA PRO A 9 7.81 -11.86 -9.14
C PRO A 9 8.44 -12.49 -10.41
N SER A 10 9.56 -13.19 -10.24
CA SER A 10 10.30 -13.82 -11.35
C SER A 10 11.00 -15.09 -10.89
N ASP A 11 11.10 -16.10 -11.75
CA ASP A 11 11.94 -17.29 -11.48
C ASP A 11 13.43 -16.95 -11.50
N GLN A 12 13.82 -15.87 -12.18
CA GLN A 12 15.19 -15.39 -12.24
C GLN A 12 15.49 -14.40 -11.13
N LYS A 13 16.47 -14.73 -10.28
CA LYS A 13 16.94 -13.89 -9.18
C LYS A 13 18.18 -13.13 -9.64
N SER A 14 17.98 -11.93 -10.19
CA SER A 14 19.06 -11.04 -10.61
C SER A 14 19.09 -9.79 -9.73
N VAL A 15 20.29 -9.29 -9.44
CA VAL A 15 20.50 -7.95 -8.86
C VAL A 15 21.41 -7.19 -9.82
N SER A 16 20.80 -6.59 -10.84
CA SER A 16 21.43 -5.59 -11.71
C SER A 16 20.76 -4.24 -11.47
N ARG A 17 21.52 -3.15 -11.65
CA ARG A 17 21.03 -1.77 -11.44
C ARG A 17 19.87 -1.40 -12.38
N GLN A 18 19.65 -2.18 -13.45
CA GLN A 18 18.64 -1.94 -14.48
C GLN A 18 17.50 -2.97 -14.43
N ASP A 19 17.64 -4.05 -13.66
CA ASP A 19 16.67 -5.17 -13.67
C ASP A 19 15.56 -4.99 -12.62
N CYS A 20 15.82 -4.26 -11.54
CA CYS A 20 14.86 -4.12 -10.43
C CYS A 20 13.74 -3.14 -10.78
N SER A 21 12.53 -3.67 -11.02
CA SER A 21 11.37 -2.87 -11.44
C SER A 21 10.93 -1.82 -10.43
N TYR A 22 11.10 -2.08 -9.14
CA TYR A 22 10.61 -1.19 -8.07
C TYR A 22 11.75 -0.42 -7.40
N GLY A 23 12.93 -1.01 -7.24
CA GLY A 23 14.13 -0.27 -6.88
C GLY A 23 15.28 -1.15 -6.41
N VAL A 24 16.47 -0.56 -6.39
CA VAL A 24 17.71 -1.22 -5.98
C VAL A 24 18.45 -0.35 -4.97
N ALA A 25 18.90 -0.96 -3.89
CA ALA A 25 19.74 -0.31 -2.90
C ALA A 25 21.17 -0.16 -3.44
N GLY A 26 21.88 0.86 -2.95
CA GLY A 26 23.33 0.89 -3.10
C GLY A 26 23.99 -0.33 -2.45
N GLU A 27 25.22 -0.62 -2.85
CA GLU A 27 26.03 -1.63 -2.17
C GLU A 27 26.44 -1.10 -0.79
N THR A 28 26.27 -1.92 0.24
CA THR A 28 26.67 -1.58 1.62
C THR A 28 28.18 -1.70 1.78
N ASP A 29 28.71 -1.07 2.82
CA ASP A 29 30.08 -1.32 3.29
C ASP A 29 30.25 -2.77 3.82
N HIS A 30 31.47 -3.10 4.21
CA HIS A 30 31.87 -4.44 4.60
C HIS A 30 31.39 -4.83 6.00
N TYR A 31 31.10 -6.12 6.16
CA TYR A 31 30.85 -6.76 7.44
C TYR A 31 31.98 -7.75 7.69
N HIS A 32 32.46 -7.82 8.94
CA HIS A 32 33.40 -8.87 9.33
C HIS A 32 32.73 -10.25 9.25
N ASN A 33 33.53 -11.27 8.94
CA ASN A 33 33.05 -12.64 8.88
C ASN A 33 32.41 -13.05 10.23
N SER A 34 31.15 -13.45 10.18
CA SER A 34 30.36 -13.83 11.34
C SER A 34 29.23 -14.78 10.92
N GLY A 35 28.93 -15.77 11.76
CA GLY A 35 27.76 -16.63 11.58
C GLY A 35 26.42 -15.93 11.81
N ARG A 36 26.44 -14.70 12.36
CA ARG A 36 25.26 -13.86 12.57
C ARG A 36 25.61 -12.40 12.34
N ILE A 37 24.80 -11.73 11.53
CA ILE A 37 24.88 -10.28 11.29
C ILE A 37 23.58 -9.66 11.78
N ASP A 38 23.70 -8.63 12.61
CA ASP A 38 22.60 -7.75 13.00
C ASP A 38 22.81 -6.41 12.29
N PHE A 39 21.79 -5.94 11.58
CA PHE A 39 21.89 -4.74 10.76
C PHE A 39 21.65 -3.45 11.55
N GLY A 40 20.99 -3.50 12.72
CA GLY A 40 20.63 -2.30 13.48
C GLY A 40 19.91 -1.24 12.63
N ASP A 41 20.07 0.04 12.97
CA ASP A 41 19.40 1.16 12.26
C ASP A 41 20.15 1.61 10.98
N ASN A 42 21.33 1.05 10.72
CA ASN A 42 22.13 1.40 9.56
C ASN A 42 22.83 0.16 9.01
N ILE A 43 22.47 -0.22 7.78
CA ILE A 43 23.07 -1.32 7.05
C ILE A 43 24.37 -0.85 6.38
N LYS A 44 25.30 -0.34 7.19
CA LYS A 44 26.65 0.06 6.76
C LYS A 44 26.63 0.98 5.52
N GLY A 45 26.09 2.17 5.69
CA GLY A 45 25.95 3.18 4.62
C GLY A 45 24.57 3.22 3.96
N LEU A 46 23.73 2.20 4.17
CA LEU A 46 22.32 2.19 3.78
C LEU A 46 21.43 2.40 5.01
N ALA A 47 20.46 3.31 4.92
CA ALA A 47 19.50 3.53 6.00
C ALA A 47 18.65 2.27 6.27
N ASN A 48 18.39 1.96 7.54
CA ASN A 48 17.40 0.97 7.94
C ASN A 48 16.30 1.65 8.77
N PRO A 49 15.05 1.76 8.27
CA PRO A 49 14.51 1.10 7.09
C PRO A 49 14.99 1.71 5.77
N TRP A 50 15.29 0.84 4.80
CA TRP A 50 15.50 1.25 3.42
C TRP A 50 14.16 1.52 2.74
N LYS A 51 13.89 2.78 2.39
CA LYS A 51 12.65 3.20 1.74
C LYS A 51 12.83 3.30 0.23
N VAL A 52 11.89 2.73 -0.53
CA VAL A 52 11.85 2.81 -2.00
C VAL A 52 10.50 3.39 -2.42
N ARG A 53 10.53 4.34 -3.34
CA ARG A 53 9.34 4.93 -3.95
C ARG A 53 9.30 4.57 -5.43
N PHE A 54 8.18 4.00 -5.87
CA PHE A 54 7.93 3.61 -7.26
C PHE A 54 6.50 3.99 -7.67
N GLY A 55 6.18 3.87 -8.97
CA GLY A 55 4.93 4.40 -9.52
C GLY A 55 3.66 3.62 -9.13
N ARG A 56 3.65 2.31 -9.35
CA ARG A 56 2.56 1.40 -8.97
C ARG A 56 3.07 -0.03 -8.86
N LEU A 57 2.32 -0.89 -8.18
CA LEU A 57 2.53 -2.33 -8.26
C LEU A 57 1.91 -2.88 -9.55
N HIS A 58 2.61 -3.78 -10.22
CA HIS A 58 2.10 -4.46 -11.42
C HIS A 58 1.44 -5.80 -11.09
N GLU A 59 1.83 -6.39 -9.97
CA GLU A 59 1.29 -7.63 -9.42
C GLU A 59 0.98 -7.44 -7.93
N LYS A 60 0.09 -8.26 -7.37
CA LYS A 60 -0.20 -8.27 -5.92
C LYS A 60 0.98 -8.78 -5.07
N GLN A 61 2.06 -9.18 -5.71
CA GLN A 61 3.24 -9.76 -5.10
C GLN A 61 4.46 -8.96 -5.53
N VAL A 62 5.43 -8.88 -4.64
CA VAL A 62 6.75 -8.29 -4.91
C VAL A 62 7.83 -9.30 -4.60
N MET A 63 8.98 -9.21 -5.26
CA MET A 63 10.14 -10.02 -4.96
C MET A 63 11.19 -9.18 -4.27
N LEU A 64 11.63 -9.58 -3.08
CA LEU A 64 12.87 -9.09 -2.49
C LEU A 64 14.00 -10.01 -2.95
N VAL A 65 15.00 -9.44 -3.63
CA VAL A 65 16.25 -10.10 -4.00
C VAL A 65 17.39 -9.50 -3.18
N VAL A 66 18.22 -10.37 -2.63
CA VAL A 66 19.39 -10.02 -1.85
C VAL A 66 20.60 -10.68 -2.48
N ARG A 67 21.63 -9.87 -2.72
CA ARG A 67 22.93 -10.32 -3.18
C ARG A 67 23.97 -10.02 -2.10
N THR A 68 24.78 -11.02 -1.79
CA THR A 68 26.00 -10.84 -1.01
C THR A 68 27.21 -11.02 -1.89
N ARG A 69 28.20 -10.18 -1.65
CA ARG A 69 29.50 -10.22 -2.31
C ARG A 69 30.60 -10.18 -1.25
N ASP A 70 31.51 -11.14 -1.30
CA ASP A 70 32.72 -11.11 -0.49
C ASP A 70 33.76 -10.15 -1.09
N ASP A 71 34.56 -9.52 -0.24
CA ASP A 71 35.60 -8.58 -0.64
C ASP A 71 36.99 -9.18 -0.43
N ASP A 72 37.36 -10.09 -1.33
CA ASP A 72 38.68 -10.69 -1.34
C ASP A 72 39.66 -9.91 -2.23
N LEU A 73 40.90 -9.75 -1.75
CA LEU A 73 42.01 -9.01 -2.37
C LEU A 73 42.39 -9.46 -3.80
N PHE A 74 41.88 -10.60 -4.27
CA PHE A 74 42.19 -11.19 -5.58
C PHE A 74 40.96 -11.37 -6.48
N GLY A 75 39.91 -10.58 -6.23
CA GLY A 75 38.69 -10.56 -7.03
C GLY A 75 37.54 -11.18 -6.27
N ALA A 76 36.37 -10.55 -6.37
CA ALA A 76 35.16 -11.03 -5.73
C ALA A 76 34.66 -12.31 -6.40
N ASP A 77 35.08 -13.46 -5.88
CA ASP A 77 34.78 -14.80 -6.38
C ASP A 77 33.58 -15.45 -5.67
N HIS A 78 33.26 -15.01 -4.45
CA HIS A 78 32.13 -15.51 -3.68
C HIS A 78 30.93 -14.56 -3.72
N MET A 79 30.05 -14.79 -4.71
CA MET A 79 28.75 -14.11 -4.84
C MET A 79 27.61 -15.09 -4.60
N ALA A 80 26.68 -14.71 -3.72
CA ALA A 80 25.44 -15.44 -3.53
C ALA A 80 24.26 -14.50 -3.73
N THR A 81 23.27 -14.95 -4.51
CA THR A 81 22.03 -14.20 -4.77
C THR A 81 20.85 -15.09 -4.45
N TRP A 82 19.92 -14.57 -3.67
CA TRP A 82 18.68 -15.26 -3.36
C TRP A 82 17.54 -14.26 -3.28
N GLY A 83 16.32 -14.76 -3.29
CA GLY A 83 15.14 -13.93 -3.31
C GLY A 83 13.89 -14.68 -2.91
N MET A 84 12.89 -13.92 -2.49
CA MET A 84 11.63 -14.38 -1.96
C MET A 84 10.50 -13.54 -2.54
N THR A 85 9.49 -14.21 -3.09
CA THR A 85 8.21 -13.57 -3.44
C THR A 85 7.40 -13.34 -2.16
N LEU A 86 6.87 -12.15 -2.03
CA LEU A 86 6.15 -11.65 -0.87
C LEU A 86 4.75 -11.23 -1.29
N THR A 87 3.77 -11.58 -0.46
CA THR A 87 2.39 -11.10 -0.58
C THR A 87 2.14 -10.23 0.65
N GLU A 88 2.30 -8.91 0.49
CA GLU A 88 2.11 -7.95 1.58
C GLU A 88 0.79 -7.21 1.45
N THR A 89 0.24 -6.79 2.60
CA THR A 89 -0.90 -5.87 2.62
C THR A 89 -0.41 -4.47 2.27
N VAL A 90 -1.07 -3.84 1.30
CA VAL A 90 -0.82 -2.44 0.93
C VAL A 90 -1.74 -1.54 1.73
N TYR A 91 -1.15 -0.67 2.54
CA TYR A 91 -1.88 0.27 3.40
C TYR A 91 -2.08 1.63 2.72
N PRO A 92 -3.15 2.37 3.04
CA PRO A 92 -3.40 3.67 2.43
C PRO A 92 -2.38 4.75 2.83
N THR A 93 -1.77 4.66 4.02
CA THR A 93 -0.82 5.67 4.53
C THR A 93 0.34 5.02 5.30
N GLU A 94 1.46 5.75 5.42
CA GLU A 94 2.60 5.31 6.24
C GLU A 94 2.22 5.16 7.73
N SER A 95 1.39 6.05 8.25
CA SER A 95 0.96 6.04 9.66
C SER A 95 0.06 4.86 10.01
N GLU A 96 -0.76 4.39 9.06
CA GLU A 96 -1.64 3.24 9.27
C GLU A 96 -0.95 1.90 8.94
N SER A 97 0.18 1.96 8.22
CA SER A 97 0.94 0.78 7.82
C SER A 97 1.61 0.05 8.99
N LYS A 98 1.59 -1.27 8.94
CA LYS A 98 2.19 -2.15 9.94
C LYS A 98 3.32 -2.96 9.34
N TYR A 99 4.37 -3.14 10.13
CA TYR A 99 5.49 -4.02 9.79
C TYR A 99 5.08 -5.49 9.90
N GLU A 100 5.42 -6.27 8.89
CA GLU A 100 5.26 -7.71 8.85
C GLU A 100 6.64 -8.38 8.82
N THR A 101 6.89 -9.31 9.74
CA THR A 101 8.17 -10.02 9.81
C THR A 101 8.20 -11.17 8.81
N ARG A 102 9.22 -11.18 7.95
CA ARG A 102 9.46 -12.21 6.94
C ARG A 102 10.75 -12.97 7.21
N ARG A 103 10.78 -14.23 6.77
CA ARG A 103 11.89 -15.16 6.96
C ARG A 103 12.25 -15.78 5.63
N MET A 104 13.37 -15.34 5.07
CA MET A 104 13.88 -15.81 3.79
C MET A 104 15.01 -16.82 4.03
N ARG A 105 14.81 -18.06 3.59
CA ARG A 105 15.80 -19.13 3.69
C ARG A 105 16.45 -19.39 2.33
N SER A 106 17.76 -19.57 2.32
CA SER A 106 18.52 -19.98 1.14
C SER A 106 19.65 -20.91 1.57
N GLY A 107 19.52 -22.22 1.32
CA GLY A 107 20.44 -23.21 1.85
C GLY A 107 20.50 -23.16 3.39
N SER A 108 21.70 -22.99 3.94
CA SER A 108 21.95 -22.82 5.38
C SER A 108 21.73 -21.39 5.90
N HIS A 109 21.52 -20.41 5.01
CA HIS A 109 21.35 -19.02 5.38
C HIS A 109 19.89 -18.69 5.72
N LEU A 110 19.69 -17.88 6.75
CA LEU A 110 18.40 -17.33 7.15
C LEU A 110 18.52 -15.82 7.28
N MET A 111 17.70 -15.10 6.52
CA MET A 111 17.50 -13.67 6.67
C MET A 111 16.13 -13.41 7.29
N VAL A 112 16.08 -12.56 8.31
CA VAL A 112 14.85 -12.10 8.95
C VAL A 112 14.79 -10.60 8.78
N PHE A 113 13.65 -10.10 8.30
CA PHE A 113 13.45 -8.67 8.06
C PHE A 113 11.98 -8.30 8.26
N ASP A 114 11.74 -7.03 8.56
CA ASP A 114 10.41 -6.47 8.62
C ASP A 114 10.14 -5.65 7.36
N ILE A 115 8.95 -5.79 6.80
CA ILE A 115 8.53 -5.07 5.59
C ILE A 115 7.14 -4.46 5.80
N LYS A 116 6.91 -3.30 5.21
CA LYS A 116 5.57 -2.71 5.06
C LYS A 116 5.46 -2.02 3.71
N ILE A 117 4.29 -2.08 3.10
CA ILE A 117 3.99 -1.41 1.83
C ILE A 117 2.81 -0.47 2.06
N TYR A 118 2.93 0.77 1.59
CA TYR A 118 1.88 1.77 1.72
C TYR A 118 1.83 2.71 0.52
N CYS A 119 0.68 3.31 0.31
CA CYS A 119 0.42 4.27 -0.74
C CYS A 119 0.89 5.68 -0.36
N ILE A 120 1.11 6.51 -1.38
CA ILE A 120 1.29 7.95 -1.18
C ILE A 120 -0.05 8.59 -0.81
N GLU A 121 0.00 9.78 -0.23
CA GLU A 121 -1.20 10.52 0.18
C GLU A 121 -2.28 10.54 -0.91
N ASP A 122 -3.53 10.34 -0.47
CA ASP A 122 -4.73 10.32 -1.29
C ASP A 122 -4.78 9.24 -2.38
N THR A 123 -3.92 8.22 -2.33
CA THR A 123 -3.96 7.08 -3.26
C THR A 123 -4.28 5.78 -2.54
N TYR A 124 -5.05 4.91 -3.20
CA TYR A 124 -5.62 3.72 -2.60
C TYR A 124 -5.61 2.54 -3.59
N GLY A 125 -5.96 1.37 -3.07
CA GLY A 125 -5.94 0.11 -3.80
C GLY A 125 -4.64 -0.64 -3.60
N TRP A 126 -4.65 -1.90 -4.03
CA TRP A 126 -3.49 -2.78 -3.94
C TRP A 126 -2.29 -2.31 -4.78
N ASP A 127 -2.49 -1.41 -5.75
CA ASP A 127 -1.45 -0.85 -6.60
C ASP A 127 -1.27 0.66 -6.44
N CYS A 128 -1.99 1.28 -5.51
CA CYS A 128 -1.99 2.73 -5.26
C CYS A 128 -2.34 3.56 -6.51
N SER A 129 -3.10 3.01 -7.45
CA SER A 129 -3.43 3.70 -8.70
C SER A 129 -4.64 4.63 -8.60
N ARG A 130 -5.50 4.45 -7.59
CA ARG A 130 -6.74 5.21 -7.48
C ARG A 130 -6.57 6.40 -6.54
N LYS A 131 -6.67 7.62 -7.08
CA LYS A 131 -6.70 8.85 -6.29
C LYS A 131 -8.10 9.14 -5.75
N CYS A 132 -8.21 9.47 -4.48
CA CYS A 132 -9.45 9.94 -3.84
C CYS A 132 -9.12 10.93 -2.73
N VAL A 133 -9.83 12.06 -2.70
CA VAL A 133 -9.72 13.07 -1.63
C VAL A 133 -11.13 13.26 -1.07
N PRO A 134 -11.37 13.04 0.24
CA PRO A 134 -12.68 13.27 0.85
C PRO A 134 -13.17 14.69 0.55
N THR A 135 -14.42 14.82 0.14
CA THR A 135 -14.98 16.09 -0.35
C THR A 135 -16.39 16.26 0.22
N ASP A 136 -16.69 17.44 0.76
CA ASP A 136 -18.03 17.78 1.25
C ASP A 136 -18.38 19.23 0.87
N ASN A 137 -18.60 19.44 -0.42
CA ASN A 137 -18.91 20.75 -0.99
C ASN A 137 -19.67 20.60 -2.33
N ALA A 138 -19.77 21.66 -3.12
CA ALA A 138 -20.50 21.64 -4.40
C ALA A 138 -19.99 20.60 -5.42
N ASP A 139 -18.73 20.15 -5.31
CA ASP A 139 -18.12 19.16 -6.19
C ASP A 139 -18.46 17.71 -5.80
N GLY A 140 -18.97 17.49 -4.57
CA GLY A 140 -19.39 16.19 -4.08
C GLY A 140 -19.42 16.06 -2.56
N HIS A 141 -20.09 15.02 -2.09
CA HIS A 141 -20.31 14.68 -0.69
C HIS A 141 -19.94 13.22 -0.43
N TYR A 142 -18.66 12.95 -0.20
CA TYR A 142 -18.14 11.60 -0.05
C TYR A 142 -16.85 11.49 0.78
N ASP A 143 -16.72 10.32 1.41
CA ASP A 143 -15.48 9.80 1.95
C ASP A 143 -14.80 8.82 0.98
N CYS A 144 -13.55 8.47 1.24
CA CYS A 144 -12.78 7.52 0.45
C CYS A 144 -12.70 6.16 1.14
N ASP A 145 -13.09 5.09 0.44
CA ASP A 145 -12.89 3.72 0.86
C ASP A 145 -11.38 3.44 1.02
N LYS A 146 -10.96 3.10 2.23
CA LYS A 146 -9.54 2.89 2.57
C LYS A 146 -8.88 1.71 1.84
N SER A 147 -9.66 0.75 1.34
CA SER A 147 -9.15 -0.45 0.69
C SER A 147 -8.92 -0.26 -0.81
N ASN A 148 -9.76 0.53 -1.47
CA ASN A 148 -9.83 0.57 -2.93
C ASN A 148 -9.93 1.99 -3.51
N GLY A 149 -10.19 3.03 -2.69
CA GLY A 149 -10.32 4.43 -3.10
C GLY A 149 -11.65 4.79 -3.76
N ASN A 150 -12.65 3.92 -3.69
CA ASN A 150 -13.99 4.24 -4.15
C ASN A 150 -14.60 5.32 -3.27
N LYS A 151 -15.43 6.17 -3.88
CA LYS A 151 -16.16 7.21 -3.17
C LYS A 151 -17.32 6.57 -2.45
N ILE A 152 -17.44 6.85 -1.16
CA ILE A 152 -18.56 6.45 -0.30
C ILE A 152 -19.41 7.70 -0.12
N CYS A 153 -20.52 7.78 -0.84
CA CYS A 153 -21.40 8.94 -0.76
C CYS A 153 -21.98 9.12 0.65
N HIS A 154 -22.03 10.36 1.12
CA HIS A 154 -22.76 10.72 2.33
C HIS A 154 -24.25 10.38 2.18
N THR A 155 -24.95 10.24 3.31
CA THR A 155 -26.41 10.06 3.33
C THR A 155 -27.09 11.19 2.55
N GLY A 156 -28.12 10.86 1.78
CA GLY A 156 -28.80 11.83 0.89
C GLY A 156 -28.12 12.05 -0.47
N TRP A 157 -26.95 11.47 -0.72
CA TRP A 157 -26.20 11.69 -1.96
C TRP A 157 -25.96 10.44 -2.79
N THR A 158 -25.93 10.60 -4.11
CA THR A 158 -25.71 9.55 -5.10
C THR A 158 -24.91 10.06 -6.31
N GLY A 159 -24.70 9.17 -7.29
CA GLY A 159 -23.93 9.46 -8.50
C GLY A 159 -22.44 9.17 -8.33
N SER A 160 -21.71 9.19 -9.45
CA SER A 160 -20.29 8.83 -9.48
C SER A 160 -19.37 9.79 -8.70
N ASN A 161 -19.84 11.02 -8.45
CA ASN A 161 -19.18 12.04 -7.65
C ASN A 161 -19.93 12.38 -6.36
N CYS A 162 -21.00 11.65 -6.03
CA CYS A 162 -21.81 11.92 -4.84
C CYS A 162 -22.29 13.37 -4.76
N ASN A 163 -22.65 13.94 -5.91
CA ASN A 163 -23.13 15.31 -6.07
C ASN A 163 -24.57 15.36 -6.60
N GLU A 164 -25.19 14.20 -6.77
CA GLU A 164 -26.60 14.06 -7.12
C GLU A 164 -27.39 13.84 -5.83
N ASP A 165 -28.45 14.62 -5.68
CA ASP A 165 -29.41 14.49 -4.59
C ASP A 165 -30.19 13.19 -4.72
N LYS A 166 -30.31 12.41 -3.64
CA LYS A 166 -31.26 11.31 -3.59
C LYS A 166 -32.65 11.88 -3.37
N ASP A 167 -33.63 11.32 -4.06
CA ASP A 167 -35.03 11.65 -3.81
C ASP A 167 -35.64 10.60 -2.89
N GLU A 168 -35.55 10.80 -1.57
CA GLU A 168 -36.11 9.88 -0.59
C GLU A 168 -37.63 9.75 -0.67
N CYS A 169 -38.31 10.78 -1.20
CA CYS A 169 -39.74 10.75 -1.44
C CYS A 169 -40.09 9.74 -2.53
N ALA A 170 -39.33 9.72 -3.63
CA ALA A 170 -39.50 8.74 -4.70
C ALA A 170 -39.17 7.31 -4.24
N LEU A 171 -38.36 7.15 -3.19
CA LEU A 171 -38.06 5.85 -2.56
C LEU A 171 -39.13 5.40 -1.55
N GLY A 172 -40.12 6.24 -1.24
CA GLY A 172 -41.24 5.90 -0.37
C GLY A 172 -40.90 5.91 1.12
N PHE A 173 -39.93 6.72 1.57
CA PHE A 173 -39.54 6.76 2.99
C PHE A 173 -40.62 7.37 3.91
N CYS A 174 -41.58 8.14 3.38
CA CYS A 174 -42.74 8.61 4.15
C CYS A 174 -43.96 7.70 3.92
N ALA A 175 -44.23 6.78 4.85
CA ALA A 175 -45.36 5.86 4.73
C ALA A 175 -46.72 6.51 5.06
N HIS A 176 -46.77 7.39 6.06
CA HIS A 176 -48.00 7.99 6.59
C HIS A 176 -47.89 9.51 6.75
N GLY A 177 -47.42 10.17 5.70
CA GLY A 177 -47.28 11.62 5.67
C GLY A 177 -46.97 12.15 4.28
N ASP A 178 -47.09 13.47 4.13
CA ASP A 178 -46.68 14.16 2.91
C ASP A 178 -45.15 14.27 2.88
N CYS A 179 -44.53 13.89 1.77
CA CYS A 179 -43.08 13.95 1.63
C CYS A 179 -42.63 15.21 0.89
N LYS A 180 -41.58 15.85 1.39
CA LYS A 180 -40.87 16.93 0.72
C LYS A 180 -39.39 16.57 0.60
N ASN A 181 -38.91 16.42 -0.64
CA ASN A 181 -37.51 16.21 -0.92
C ASN A 181 -36.70 17.49 -0.64
N LEU A 182 -35.56 17.36 0.03
CA LEU A 182 -34.63 18.44 0.32
C LEU A 182 -33.24 18.04 -0.20
N LYS A 183 -32.33 19.01 -0.29
CA LYS A 183 -30.99 18.71 -0.78
C LYS A 183 -30.18 17.99 0.30
N GLY A 184 -29.86 16.73 0.08
CA GLY A 184 -29.16 15.83 0.99
C GLY A 184 -30.01 15.32 2.16
N ASP A 185 -31.33 15.54 2.13
CA ASP A 185 -32.25 15.17 3.22
C ASP A 185 -33.71 15.15 2.74
N TYR A 186 -34.65 14.78 3.60
CA TYR A 186 -36.08 14.82 3.30
C TYR A 186 -36.89 15.16 4.54
N TYR A 187 -38.10 15.67 4.30
CA TYR A 187 -39.04 15.97 5.37
C TYR A 187 -40.36 15.24 5.16
N CYS A 188 -40.77 14.44 6.15
CA CYS A 188 -42.10 13.86 6.21
C CYS A 188 -43.00 14.71 7.13
N HIS A 189 -44.10 15.22 6.59
CA HIS A 189 -45.17 15.78 7.38
C HIS A 189 -46.18 14.68 7.73
N CYS A 190 -46.07 14.13 8.94
CA CYS A 190 -46.91 13.02 9.39
C CYS A 190 -48.39 13.43 9.50
N HIS A 191 -49.28 12.55 9.03
CA HIS A 191 -50.72 12.68 9.24
C HIS A 191 -51.07 12.50 10.73
N GLU A 192 -52.30 12.88 11.12
CA GLU A 192 -52.76 12.76 12.51
C GLU A 192 -52.57 11.34 13.06
N ASN A 193 -52.04 11.25 14.29
CA ASN A 193 -51.70 10.01 15.02
C ASN A 193 -50.50 9.20 14.50
N TYR A 194 -49.70 9.75 13.58
CA TYR A 194 -48.41 9.17 13.17
C TYR A 194 -47.22 10.03 13.65
N SER A 195 -46.10 9.38 13.98
CA SER A 195 -44.83 10.02 14.37
C SER A 195 -43.65 9.12 14.02
N GLY A 196 -42.47 9.69 13.79
CA GLY A 196 -41.23 8.99 13.46
C GLY A 196 -40.06 9.95 13.38
#